data_AF-A0A966VBW9-F1
#
_entry.id   AF-A0A966VBW9-F1
#
_cell.length_a   1.000
_cell.length_b   1.000
_cell.length_c   1.000
_cell.angle_alpha   90.00
_cell.angle_beta   90.00
_cell.angle_gamma   90.00
#
_symmetry.space_group_name_H-M   'P 1'
#
loop_
_entity.id
_entity.type
_entity.pdbx_description
1 polymer ?
#
loop_
_entity_poly.entity_id
_entity_poly.type
_entity_poly.pdbx_seq_one_letter_code
_entity_poly.pdbx_strand_id
1 'polypeptide(L)'
;MTSDKCPHYPALIKLALPDAKHVVVKGRRGCVAGQGELKKIGFDPLFSFNHTAAMARANINRLIRKTWCISKRTDRLQDHWDLYKWFHNHYLLKNPANKKPPGKVPRLKLLAA
;
A
#
# COMPACT_ATOMS: atom_id res chain seq x y z
N MET A 1 -3.21 5.60 12.80
CA MET A 1 -3.22 4.55 11.75
C MET A 1 -4.47 4.70 10.90
N THR A 2 -4.35 4.58 9.58
CA THR A 2 -5.49 4.68 8.65
C THR A 2 -5.79 3.31 8.04
N SER A 3 -7.05 2.88 8.01
CA SER A 3 -7.49 1.65 7.33
C SER A 3 -8.73 1.88 6.48
N ASP A 4 -9.15 0.85 5.74
CA ASP A 4 -10.48 0.87 5.12
C ASP A 4 -11.60 0.68 6.17
N LYS A 5 -12.85 0.87 5.74
CA LYS A 5 -14.06 0.70 6.57
C LYS A 5 -14.53 -0.76 6.69
N CYS A 6 -13.61 -1.73 6.70
CA CYS A 6 -13.96 -3.12 7.01
C CYS A 6 -14.40 -3.25 8.48
N PRO A 7 -15.58 -3.83 8.77
CA PRO A 7 -16.09 -3.97 10.13
C PRO A 7 -15.19 -4.75 11.09
N HIS A 8 -14.27 -5.56 10.58
CA HIS A 8 -13.41 -6.43 11.40
C HIS A 8 -12.15 -5.73 11.92
N TYR A 9 -11.71 -4.63 11.28
CA TYR A 9 -10.47 -3.96 11.66
C TYR A 9 -10.50 -3.18 12.97
N PRO A 10 -11.58 -2.47 13.37
CA PRO A 10 -11.55 -1.64 14.57
C PRO A 10 -11.19 -2.41 15.85
N ALA A 11 -11.75 -3.60 16.05
CA ALA A 11 -11.46 -4.41 17.23
C ALA A 11 -10.01 -4.90 17.24
N LEU A 12 -9.51 -5.39 16.10
CA LEU A 12 -8.14 -5.88 15.95
C LEU A 12 -7.10 -4.77 16.10
N ILE A 13 -7.37 -3.59 15.54
CA ILE A 13 -6.46 -2.45 15.62
C ILE A 13 -6.41 -1.91 17.05
N LYS A 14 -7.54 -1.83 17.76
CA LYS A 14 -7.56 -1.42 19.16
C LYS A 14 -6.80 -2.40 20.07
N LEU A 15 -6.83 -3.69 19.74
CA LEU A 15 -6.06 -4.71 20.46
C LEU A 15 -4.55 -4.60 20.17
N ALA A 16 -4.17 -4.43 18.91
CA ALA A 16 -2.76 -4.42 18.51
C ALA A 16 -2.05 -3.08 18.77
N LEU A 17 -2.80 -1.97 18.70
CA LEU A 17 -2.29 -0.60 18.78
C LEU A 17 -3.27 0.27 19.59
N PRO A 18 -3.38 0.05 20.92
CA PRO A 18 -4.39 0.69 21.75
C PRO A 18 -4.29 2.22 21.76
N ASP A 19 -3.08 2.76 21.68
CA ASP A 19 -2.82 4.20 21.75
C ASP A 19 -2.91 4.90 20.38
N ALA A 20 -3.06 4.14 19.29
CA ALA A 20 -3.07 4.70 17.95
C ALA A 20 -4.47 5.22 17.59
N LYS A 21 -4.55 6.50 17.18
CA LYS A 21 -5.77 7.03 16.56
C LYS A 21 -6.10 6.26 15.28
N HIS A 22 -7.20 5.50 15.29
CA HIS A 22 -7.67 4.74 14.13
C HIS A 22 -8.58 5.61 13.25
N VAL A 23 -8.12 5.92 12.03
CA VAL A 23 -8.86 6.67 11.02
C VAL A 23 -9.36 5.71 9.97
N VAL A 24 -10.64 5.80 9.61
CA VAL A 24 -11.30 4.84 8.73
C VAL A 24 -11.72 5.52 7.43
N VAL A 25 -11.29 4.98 6.30
CA VAL A 25 -11.60 5.51 4.96
C VAL A 25 -12.55 4.55 4.25
N LYS A 26 -13.68 5.06 3.76
CA LYS A 26 -14.59 4.25 2.94
C LYS A 26 -13.91 3.92 1.61
N GLY A 27 -13.82 2.63 1.28
CA GLY A 27 -13.29 2.17 0.00
C GLY A 27 -14.06 2.76 -1.19
N ARG A 28 -13.41 2.79 -2.35
CA ARG A 28 -14.00 3.25 -3.61
C ARG A 28 -13.94 2.14 -4.65
N ARG A 29 -14.89 2.17 -5.60
CA ARG A 29 -14.95 1.21 -6.70
C ARG A 29 -13.70 1.35 -7.58
N GLY A 30 -13.13 0.21 -7.97
CA GLY A 30 -12.07 0.17 -8.98
C GLY A 30 -12.58 0.70 -10.33
N CYS A 31 -11.69 1.28 -11.11
CA CYS A 31 -11.93 1.54 -12.52
C CYS A 31 -11.87 0.21 -13.29
N VAL A 32 -12.67 0.08 -14.35
CA VAL A 32 -12.62 -1.07 -15.27
C VAL A 32 -11.42 -0.96 -16.23
N ALA A 33 -10.82 0.24 -16.35
CA ALA A 33 -9.64 0.48 -17.18
C ALA A 33 -8.32 0.21 -16.40
N GLY A 34 -7.31 -0.35 -17.08
CA GLY A 34 -5.99 -0.67 -16.54
C GLY A 34 -5.90 -2.03 -15.83
N GLN A 35 -4.88 -2.25 -14.99
CA GLN A 35 -4.71 -3.48 -14.18
C GLN A 35 -5.71 -3.59 -13.00
N GLY A 36 -6.82 -2.86 -13.01
CA GLY A 36 -7.83 -2.85 -11.93
C GLY A 36 -7.42 -2.17 -10.63
N GLU A 37 -6.16 -1.73 -10.50
CA GLU A 37 -5.65 -1.04 -9.30
C GLU A 37 -6.12 0.41 -9.20
N LEU A 38 -6.37 1.06 -10.33
CA LEU A 38 -6.72 2.47 -10.36
C LEU A 38 -8.18 2.66 -9.94
N LYS A 39 -8.41 3.48 -8.92
CA LYS A 39 -9.76 3.86 -8.50
C LYS A 39 -10.37 4.82 -9.52
N LYS A 40 -11.71 4.90 -9.56
CA LYS A 40 -12.43 5.87 -10.41
C LYS A 40 -12.09 7.35 -10.07
N ILE A 41 -11.51 7.60 -8.90
CA ILE A 41 -11.06 8.92 -8.45
C ILE A 41 -9.52 9.03 -8.52
N GLY A 42 -9.00 10.24 -8.69
CA GLY A 42 -7.56 10.48 -8.84
C GLY A 42 -6.71 10.28 -7.59
N PHE A 43 -7.23 10.63 -6.40
CA PHE A 43 -6.48 10.51 -5.13
C PHE A 43 -7.17 9.54 -4.18
N ASP A 44 -6.46 8.47 -3.80
CA ASP A 44 -6.89 7.52 -2.76
C ASP A 44 -5.88 7.59 -1.59
N PRO A 45 -6.32 7.97 -0.37
CA PRO A 45 -5.43 8.06 0.79
C PRO A 45 -4.83 6.71 1.21
N LEU A 46 -5.40 5.58 0.76
CA LEU A 46 -4.87 4.24 1.01
C LEU A 46 -4.01 3.73 -0.16
N PHE A 47 -3.80 4.51 -1.22
CA PHE A 47 -3.08 4.06 -2.42
C PHE A 47 -1.67 3.57 -2.10
N SER A 48 -0.88 4.36 -1.37
CA SER A 48 0.50 4.00 -1.03
C SER A 48 0.58 2.69 -0.26
N PHE A 49 -0.28 2.53 0.76
CA PHE A 49 -0.37 1.31 1.55
C PHE A 49 -0.78 0.10 0.70
N ASN A 50 -1.85 0.23 -0.08
CA ASN A 50 -2.36 -0.84 -0.93
C ASN A 50 -1.35 -1.25 -2.00
N HIS A 51 -0.64 -0.28 -2.59
CA HIS A 51 0.40 -0.52 -3.57
C HIS A 51 1.61 -1.22 -2.95
N THR A 52 2.07 -0.79 -1.76
CA THR A 52 3.12 -1.50 -1.02
C THR A 52 2.70 -2.93 -0.68
N ALA A 53 1.46 -3.15 -0.24
CA ALA A 53 0.94 -4.48 0.04
C ALA A 53 0.82 -5.35 -1.23
N ALA A 54 0.46 -4.77 -2.37
CA ALA A 54 0.45 -5.45 -3.67
C ALA A 54 1.85 -5.87 -4.10
N MET A 55 2.83 -4.97 -3.98
CA MET A 55 4.24 -5.26 -4.22
C MET A 55 4.75 -6.39 -3.31
N ALA A 56 4.44 -6.35 -2.02
CA ALA A 56 4.82 -7.41 -1.09
C ALA A 56 4.25 -8.77 -1.51
N ARG A 57 2.94 -8.83 -1.81
CA ARG A 57 2.30 -10.06 -2.29
C ARG A 57 2.92 -10.58 -3.58
N ALA A 58 3.26 -9.70 -4.52
CA ALA A 58 3.85 -10.08 -5.80
C ALA A 58 5.29 -10.61 -5.66
N ASN A 59 6.06 -10.14 -4.68
CA ASN A 59 7.45 -10.57 -4.49
C ASN A 59 7.59 -11.80 -3.58
N ILE A 60 6.65 -12.01 -2.66
CA ILE A 60 6.70 -13.12 -1.69
C ILE A 60 6.02 -14.39 -2.24
N ASN A 61 5.28 -14.28 -3.34
CA ASN A 61 4.63 -15.42 -3.96
C ASN A 61 5.64 -16.52 -4.35
N ARG A 62 5.19 -17.78 -4.31
CA ARG A 62 6.01 -18.96 -4.66
C ARG A 62 5.35 -19.74 -5.77
N LEU A 63 4.20 -20.36 -5.47
CA LEU A 63 3.38 -21.02 -6.47
C LEU A 63 2.24 -20.07 -6.86
N ILE A 64 2.35 -19.44 -8.02
CA ILE A 64 1.30 -18.58 -8.57
C ILE A 64 0.37 -19.44 -9.41
N ARG A 65 -0.80 -19.79 -8.87
CA ARG A 65 -1.96 -20.17 -9.70
C ARG A 65 -2.72 -18.88 -10.01
N LYS A 66 -3.46 -18.83 -11.12
CA LYS A 66 -4.14 -17.63 -11.65
C LYS A 66 -4.87 -16.77 -10.59
N THR A 67 -5.31 -17.35 -9.47
CA THR A 67 -6.10 -16.67 -8.43
C THR A 67 -5.54 -16.78 -7.00
N TRP A 68 -4.54 -17.63 -6.74
CA TRP A 68 -4.07 -17.90 -5.37
C TRP A 68 -2.57 -18.17 -5.30
N CYS A 69 -1.94 -17.58 -4.28
CA CYS A 69 -0.55 -17.84 -3.89
C CYS A 69 -0.55 -18.67 -2.61
N ILE A 70 0.20 -19.77 -2.58
CA ILE A 70 0.25 -20.67 -1.41
C ILE A 70 1.70 -20.81 -0.92
N SER A 71 1.90 -20.74 0.39
CA SER A 71 3.10 -21.28 1.05
C SER A 71 2.70 -22.48 1.89
N LYS A 72 3.29 -23.65 1.61
CA LYS A 72 3.02 -24.88 2.39
C LYS A 72 3.68 -24.86 3.77
N ARG A 73 4.68 -23.99 3.95
CA ARG A 73 5.55 -23.94 5.11
C ARG A 73 5.60 -22.50 5.64
N THR A 74 5.26 -22.33 6.91
CA THR A 74 5.21 -21.02 7.58
C THR A 74 6.62 -20.49 7.85
N ASP A 75 7.57 -21.36 8.22
CA ASP A 75 8.99 -21.02 8.39
C ASP A 75 9.57 -20.43 7.09
N ARG A 76 9.31 -21.08 5.95
CA ARG A 76 9.80 -20.60 4.64
C ARG A 76 9.08 -19.38 4.10
N LEU A 77 7.89 -19.09 4.61
CA LEU A 77 7.21 -17.82 4.36
C LEU A 77 7.87 -16.72 5.18
N GLN A 78 8.19 -16.97 6.44
CA GLN A 78 8.85 -16.02 7.33
C GLN A 78 10.23 -15.62 6.78
N ASP A 79 11.07 -16.59 6.38
CA ASP A 79 12.37 -16.31 5.76
C ASP A 79 12.25 -15.39 4.54
N HIS A 80 11.27 -15.66 3.66
CA HIS A 80 11.05 -14.87 2.46
C HIS A 80 10.52 -13.47 2.77
N TRP A 81 9.64 -13.39 3.77
CA TRP A 81 9.08 -12.14 4.27
C TRP A 81 10.17 -11.24 4.87
N ASP A 82 11.09 -11.82 5.64
CA ASP A 82 12.20 -11.07 6.25
C ASP A 82 13.22 -10.60 5.21
N LEU A 83 13.51 -11.43 4.19
CA LEU A 83 14.31 -11.00 3.05
C LEU A 83 13.63 -9.83 2.30
N TYR A 84 12.32 -9.93 2.04
CA TYR A 84 11.57 -8.85 1.38
C TYR A 84 11.56 -7.56 2.20
N LYS A 85 11.34 -7.63 3.52
CA LYS A 85 11.40 -6.46 4.40
C LYS A 85 12.74 -5.76 4.31
N TRP A 86 13.83 -6.53 4.38
CA TRP A 86 15.18 -5.99 4.30
C TRP A 86 15.38 -5.29 2.96
N PHE A 87 15.06 -5.95 1.84
CA PHE A 87 15.16 -5.35 0.51
C PHE A 87 14.31 -4.09 0.36
N HIS A 88 13.06 -4.13 0.83
CA HIS A 88 12.14 -2.99 0.75
C HIS A 88 12.68 -1.78 1.52
N ASN A 89 13.12 -1.98 2.76
CA ASN A 89 13.56 -0.90 3.64
C ASN A 89 14.94 -0.35 3.26
N HIS A 90 15.86 -1.22 2.83
CA HIS A 90 17.24 -0.82 2.55
C HIS A 90 17.48 -0.43 1.10
N TYR A 91 16.73 -0.98 0.15
CA TYR A 91 16.92 -0.73 -1.27
C TYR A 91 15.77 0.08 -1.88
N LEU A 92 14.53 -0.42 -1.84
CA LEU A 92 13.41 0.25 -2.53
C LEU A 92 13.11 1.65 -1.99
N LEU A 93 13.05 1.82 -0.66
CA LEU A 93 12.75 3.12 -0.05
C LEU A 93 13.92 4.11 -0.14
N LYS A 94 15.16 3.61 -0.19
CA LYS A 94 16.37 4.45 -0.27
C LYS A 94 16.81 4.74 -1.72
N ASN A 95 16.23 4.06 -2.70
CA ASN A 95 16.59 4.22 -4.11
C ASN A 95 16.29 5.67 -4.56
N PRO A 96 17.30 6.44 -5.01
CA PRO A 96 17.12 7.81 -5.45
C PRO A 96 16.19 7.92 -6.67
N ALA A 97 16.06 6.87 -7.49
CA ALA A 97 15.12 6.84 -8.62
C ALA A 97 13.64 6.84 -8.18
N ASN A 98 13.34 6.46 -6.92
CA ASN A 98 11.99 6.46 -6.37
C ASN A 98 11.61 7.77 -5.67
N LYS A 99 12.52 8.74 -5.59
CA LYS A 99 12.17 10.08 -5.10
C LYS A 99 11.23 10.72 -6.12
N LYS A 100 10.02 11.09 -5.67
CA LYS A 100 9.15 11.96 -6.49
C LYS A 100 9.97 13.18 -6.91
N PRO A 101 9.95 13.58 -8.20
CA PRO A 101 10.49 14.87 -8.57
C PRO A 101 9.83 15.93 -7.70
N PRO A 102 10.54 16.98 -7.29
CA PRO A 102 9.94 18.06 -6.51
C PRO A 102 8.67 18.50 -7.23
N GLY A 103 7.53 18.38 -6.54
CA GLY A 103 6.24 18.72 -7.13
C GLY A 103 6.31 20.15 -7.64
N LYS A 104 5.85 20.41 -8.86
CA LYS A 104 5.73 21.77 -9.37
C LYS A 104 4.89 22.56 -8.36
N VAL A 105 5.53 23.50 -7.67
CA VAL A 105 4.85 24.45 -6.79
C VAL A 105 3.78 25.13 -7.64
N PRO A 106 2.50 25.20 -7.21
CA PRO A 106 1.50 25.93 -7.97
C PRO A 106 2.02 27.35 -8.17
N ARG A 107 2.25 27.74 -9.42
CA ARG A 107 2.61 29.12 -9.77
C ARG A 107 1.42 29.95 -9.31
N LEU A 108 1.57 30.69 -8.20
CA LEU A 108 0.58 31.68 -7.79
C LEU A 108 0.32 32.55 -9.03
N LYS A 109 -0.90 32.50 -9.57
CA LYS A 109 -1.33 33.52 -10.51
C LYS A 109 -1.35 34.81 -9.69
N LEU A 110 -0.32 35.63 -9.84
CA LEU A 110 -0.43 37.05 -9.49
C LEU A 110 -1.63 37.56 -10.29
N LEU A 111 -2.75 37.77 -9.61
CA LEU A 111 -3.81 38.61 -10.10
C LEU A 111 -3.20 40.01 -10.16
N ALA A 112 -2.78 40.43 -11.35
CA ALA A 112 -2.56 41.84 -11.63
C ALA A 112 -3.93 42.51 -11.54
N ALA A 113 -4.06 43.38 -10.53
CA ALA A 113 -5.15 44.33 -10.40
C ALA A 113 -4.97 45.48 -11.41
#